data_AF-A0A3B0JJW0-F1
#
_entry.id   AF-A0A3B0JJW0-F1
#
_cell.length_a   1.000
_cell.length_b   1.000
_cell.length_c   1.000
_cell.angle_alpha   90.00
_cell.angle_beta   90.00
_cell.angle_gamma   90.00
#
_symmetry.space_group_name_H-M   'P 1'
#
loop_
_entity.id
_entity.type
_entity.pdbx_description
1 polymer ?
#
loop_
_entity_poly.entity_id
_entity_poly.type
_entity_poly.pdbx_seq_one_letter_code
_entity_poly.pdbx_strand_id
1 'polypeptide(L)' 'MLCCIVFRSSDVYNKVLAFNNLSTQVVLLITAISIILNDFFLIDIALLYASISFISTIALMRLMLF' A
#
# COMPACT_ATOMS: atom_id res chain seq x y z
N MET A 1 1.89 13.90 -6.34
CA MET A 1 0.63 14.69 -6.39
C MET A 1 -0.42 14.23 -5.36
N LEU A 2 -0.53 12.94 -5.02
CA LEU A 2 -1.52 12.46 -4.03
C LEU A 2 -1.19 12.81 -2.56
N CYS A 3 0.08 12.87 -2.14
CA CYS A 3 0.42 13.12 -0.73
C CYS A 3 -0.14 14.45 -0.17
N CYS A 4 -0.25 15.49 -0.99
CA CYS A 4 -0.80 16.78 -0.57
C CYS A 4 -2.32 16.73 -0.31
N ILE A 5 -3.04 15.76 -0.89
CA ILE A 5 -4.48 15.58 -0.68
C ILE A 5 -4.73 14.86 0.66
N VAL A 6 -3.87 13.91 1.03
CA VAL A 6 -3.95 13.16 2.30
C VAL A 6 -3.86 14.08 3.52
N PHE A 7 -2.97 15.06 3.46
CA PHE A 7 -2.81 16.04 4.54
C PHE A 7 -3.94 17.08 4.60
N ARG A 8 -4.74 17.24 3.54
CA ARG A 8 -5.75 18.30 3.44
C ARG A 8 -7.19 17.82 3.64
N SER A 9 -7.45 16.52 3.64
CA SER A 9 -8.79 15.98 3.83
C SER A 9 -8.96 15.35 5.21
N SER A 10 -9.94 15.85 6.00
CA SER A 10 -10.32 15.30 7.31
C SER A 10 -10.99 13.92 7.23
N ASP A 11 -11.42 13.51 6.03
CA ASP A 11 -12.19 12.29 5.85
C ASP A 11 -11.30 11.05 5.95
N VAL A 12 -11.68 10.11 6.82
CA VAL A 12 -10.94 8.87 7.06
C VAL A 12 -10.91 8.01 5.79
N TYR A 13 -11.96 8.05 4.96
CA TYR A 13 -12.02 7.35 3.68
C TYR A 13 -10.91 7.82 2.72
N ASN A 14 -10.70 9.13 2.61
CA ASN A 14 -9.67 9.70 1.73
C ASN A 14 -8.26 9.31 2.18
N LYS A 15 -8.04 9.11 3.49
CA LYS A 15 -6.78 8.59 4.04
C LYS A 15 -6.56 7.12 3.67
N VAL A 16 -7.59 6.29 3.76
CA VAL A 16 -7.50 4.86 3.39
C VAL A 16 -7.29 4.71 1.88
N LEU A 17 -7.98 5.50 1.06
CA LEU A 17 -7.77 5.51 -0.40
C LEU A 17 -6.32 5.88 -0.75
N ALA A 18 -5.76 6.86 -0.06
CA ALA A 18 -4.37 7.25 -0.28
C ALA A 18 -3.36 6.20 0.21
N PHE A 19 -3.63 5.54 1.33
CA PHE A 19 -2.81 4.43 1.83
C PHE A 19 -2.78 3.27 0.82
N ASN A 20 -3.94 2.91 0.26
CA ASN A 20 -4.04 1.87 -0.76
C ASN A 20 -3.20 2.20 -2.00
N ASN A 21 -3.28 3.44 -2.49
CA ASN A 21 -2.47 3.90 -3.62
C ASN A 21 -0.97 3.97 -3.31
N LEU A 22 -0.59 4.29 -2.07
CA LEU A 22 0.81 4.31 -1.66
C LEU A 22 1.38 2.89 -1.61
N SER A 23 0.61 1.95 -1.08
CA SER A 23 1.06 0.57 -0.95
C SER A 23 1.38 -0.09 -2.29
N THR A 24 0.63 0.19 -3.35
CA THR A 24 0.93 -0.39 -4.67
C THR A 24 2.24 0.15 -5.23
N GLN A 25 2.57 1.41 -4.98
CA GLN A 25 3.87 1.99 -5.33
C GLN A 25 5.01 1.36 -4.54
N VAL A 26 4.80 1.06 -3.25
CA VAL A 26 5.80 0.38 -2.43
C VAL A 26 6.04 -1.05 -2.92
N VAL A 27 5.00 -1.80 -3.28
CA VAL A 27 5.15 -3.15 -3.86
C VAL A 27 5.99 -3.08 -5.14
N LEU A 28 5.70 -2.15 -6.04
CA LEU A 28 6.48 -1.93 -7.26
C LEU A 28 7.93 -1.57 -6.95
N LEU A 29 8.18 -0.75 -5.93
CA LEU A 29 9.51 -0.38 -5.50
C LEU A 29 10.30 -1.61 -5.00
N ILE A 30 9.70 -2.45 -4.16
CA ILE A 30 10.34 -3.67 -3.65
C ILE A 30 10.70 -4.61 -4.81
N THR A 31 9.78 -4.82 -5.76
CA THR A 31 10.03 -5.64 -6.94
C THR A 31 11.12 -5.05 -7.83
N ALA A 32 11.15 -3.73 -8.03
CA ALA A 32 12.21 -3.07 -8.79
C ALA A 32 13.59 -3.25 -8.14
N ILE A 33 13.66 -3.10 -6.81
CA ILE A 33 14.89 -3.31 -6.03
C ILE A 33 15.35 -4.77 -6.11
N SER A 34 14.43 -5.73 -6.03
CA SER A 34 14.72 -7.16 -6.20
C SER A 34 15.42 -7.46 -7.53
N ILE A 35 14.93 -6.87 -8.62
CA ILE A 35 15.50 -7.04 -9.96
C ILE A 35 16.90 -6.40 -10.04
N ILE A 36 17.10 -5.22 -9.45
CA ILE A 36 18.41 -4.53 -9.44
C ILE A 36 19.45 -5.33 -8.65
N LEU A 37 19.04 -5.92 -7.52
CA LEU A 37 19.91 -6.74 -6.67
C LEU A 37 20.13 -8.17 -7.20
N ASN A 38 19.38 -8.57 -8.23
CA ASN A 38 19.34 -9.94 -8.76
C ASN A 38 19.03 -10.99 -7.68
N ASP A 39 18.24 -10.59 -6.69
CA ASP A 39 17.82 -11.43 -5.58
C ASP A 39 16.30 -11.59 -5.58
N PHE A 40 15.85 -12.79 -5.94
CA PHE A 40 14.44 -13.15 -6.04
C PHE A 40 13.76 -13.30 -4.68
N PHE A 41 14.50 -13.37 -3.57
CA PHE A 41 13.91 -13.45 -2.23
C PHE A 41 13.03 -12.22 -1.91
N LEU A 42 13.40 -11.04 -2.44
CA LEU A 42 12.63 -9.82 -2.27
C LEU A 42 11.28 -9.84 -3.00
N ILE A 43 11.12 -10.67 -4.03
CA ILE A 43 9.83 -10.86 -4.72
C ILE A 43 8.83 -11.59 -3.83
N ASP A 44 9.28 -12.58 -3.07
CA ASP A 44 8.42 -13.27 -2.09
C ASP A 44 7.94 -12.30 -1.01
N ILE A 45 8.83 -11.41 -0.54
CA ILE A 45 8.49 -10.33 0.40
C ILE A 45 7.50 -9.34 -0.23
N ALA A 46 7.68 -8.96 -1.49
CA ALA A 46 6.78 -8.06 -2.19
C ALA A 46 5.36 -8.63 -2.27
N LEU A 47 5.24 -9.94 -2.53
CA LEU A 47 3.96 -10.66 -2.60
C LEU A 47 3.27 -10.74 -1.24
N LEU A 48 4.05 -10.95 -0.17
CA LEU A 48 3.57 -10.96 1.20
C LEU A 48 3.09 -9.56 1.62
N TYR A 49 3.86 -8.51 1.30
CA TYR A 49 3.50 -7.12 1.55
C TYR A 49 2.21 -6.70 0.81
N ALA A 50 2.07 -7.11 -0.45
CA ALA A 50 0.85 -6.87 -1.24
C ALA A 50 -0.38 -7.50 -0.57
N SER A 51 -0.25 -8.73 -0.09
CA SER A 51 -1.33 -9.46 0.59
C SER A 51 -1.74 -8.79 1.91
N ILE A 52 -0.75 -8.40 2.74
CA ILE A 52 -0.99 -7.70 4.01
C ILE A 52 -1.70 -6.37 3.78
N SER A 53 -1.25 -5.60 2.80
CA SER A 53 -1.84 -4.31 2.49
C SER A 53 -3.30 -4.43 2.04
N PHE A 54 -3.61 -5.42 1.21
CA PHE A 54 -4.97 -5.70 0.78
C PHE A 54 -5.89 -6.10 1.95
N ILE A 55 -5.40 -6.95 2.86
CA ILE A 55 -6.17 -7.33 4.06
C ILE A 55 -6.37 -6.12 4.99
N SER A 56 -5.35 -5.27 5.13
CA SER A 56 -5.40 -4.06 5.94
C SER A 56 -6.43 -3.06 5.41
N THR A 57 -6.49 -2.82 4.10
CA THR A 57 -7.48 -1.91 3.50
C THR A 57 -8.90 -2.44 3.65
N ILE A 58 -9.13 -3.75 3.48
CA ILE A 58 -10.43 -4.38 3.76
C ILE A 58 -10.80 -4.24 5.24
N ALA A 59 -9.87 -4.48 6.15
CA ALA A 59 -10.11 -4.36 7.59
C ALA A 59 -10.49 -2.93 7.99
N LEU A 60 -9.80 -1.93 7.42
CA LEU A 60 -10.11 -0.51 7.65
C LEU A 60 -11.48 -0.11 7.08
N MET A 61 -11.81 -0.55 5.86
CA MET A 61 -13.13 -0.29 5.28
C MET A 61 -14.26 -0.93 6.10
N ARG A 62 -14.03 -2.16 6.61
CA ARG A 62 -15.00 -2.83 7.49
C ARG A 62 -15.18 -2.12 8.83
N LEU A 63 -14.13 -1.52 9.37
CA LEU A 63 -14.20 -0.73 10.60
C LEU A 63 -14.96 0.59 10.39
N MET A 64 -14.87 1.21 9.22
CA MET A 64 -15.61 2.45 8.90
C MET A 64 -17.11 2.24 8.65
N LEU A 65 -17.49 1.03 8.24
CA LEU A 65 -18.89 0.66 7.99
C LEU A 65 -19.69 0.40 9.28
N PHE A 66 -19.00 0.31 10.43
CA PHE A 66 -19.59 0.13 11.76
C PHE A 66 -19.63 1.46 12.52
#